data_AF-A0A418NNE8-F1
#
_entry.id   AF-A0A418NNE8-F1
#
_cell.length_a   1.000
_cell.length_b   1.000
_cell.length_c   1.000
_cell.angle_alpha   90.00
_cell.angle_beta   90.00
_cell.angle_gamma   90.00
#
_symmetry.space_group_name_H-M   'P 1'
#
loop_
_entity.id
_entity.type
_entity.pdbx_description
1 polymer ?
#
loop_
_entity_poly.entity_id
_entity_poly.type
_entity_poly.pdbx_seq_one_letter_code
_entity_poly.pdbx_strand_id
1 'polypeptide(L)'
;MMSWKEYAESIQRAGDVRDNRDSRCERATSAPRPSPVPRVVADSLYREWVKALNAIDPCDPNDGFPQEHWRRLHTASFWWLEGYGRQAARDGWVTGDVFGLRKGCERRGGLIDQMDGCRALVMEGRRARWRSYGVAFSYAAGAYPDLPAWWSV
;
A
#
# COMPACT_ATOMS: atom_id res chain seq x y z
N MET A 1 14.53 -9.04 -49.52
CA MET A 1 13.58 -9.48 -48.48
C MET A 1 14.36 -10.37 -47.53
N MET A 2 14.50 -9.98 -46.26
CA MET A 2 15.21 -10.80 -45.26
C MET A 2 14.38 -12.03 -44.90
N SER A 3 15.05 -13.17 -44.75
CA SER A 3 14.46 -14.43 -44.32
C SER A 3 14.05 -14.35 -42.85
N TRP A 4 13.01 -15.09 -42.46
CA TRP A 4 12.52 -15.08 -41.08
C TRP A 4 13.55 -15.58 -40.06
N LYS A 5 14.48 -16.44 -40.51
CA LYS A 5 15.65 -16.86 -39.71
C LYS A 5 16.65 -15.73 -39.47
N GLU A 6 16.89 -14.88 -40.47
CA GLU A 6 17.84 -13.77 -40.36
C GLU A 6 17.31 -12.67 -39.43
N TYR A 7 15.98 -12.44 -39.42
CA TYR A 7 15.35 -11.54 -38.47
C TYR A 7 15.46 -12.06 -37.03
N ALA A 8 15.21 -13.36 -36.80
CA ALA A 8 15.32 -13.97 -35.49
C ALA A 8 16.75 -13.90 -34.91
N GLU A 9 17.77 -14.16 -35.73
CA GLU A 9 19.17 -14.02 -35.31
C GLU A 9 19.56 -12.56 -35.04
N SER A 10 18.98 -11.60 -35.76
CA SER A 10 19.22 -10.16 -35.49
C SER A 10 18.68 -9.72 -34.12
N ILE A 11 17.53 -10.25 -33.70
CA ILE A 11 16.94 -9.96 -32.38
C ILE A 11 17.74 -10.65 -31.27
N GLN A 12 18.23 -11.86 -31.51
CA GLN A 12 19.06 -12.59 -30.54
C GLN A 12 20.42 -11.91 -30.31
N ARG A 13 21.07 -11.40 -31.37
CA ARG A 13 22.33 -10.63 -31.24
C ARG A 13 22.13 -9.25 -30.62
N ALA A 14 20.99 -8.59 -30.86
CA ALA A 14 20.68 -7.31 -30.22
C ALA A 14 20.35 -7.44 -28.73
N GLY A 15 19.97 -8.64 -28.27
CA GLY A 15 19.63 -8.93 -26.87
C GLY A 15 20.81 -9.33 -25.98
N ASP A 16 22.01 -9.50 -26.53
CA ASP A 16 23.18 -10.04 -25.81
C ASP A 16 24.13 -8.93 -25.31
N VAL A 17 23.54 -7.86 -24.77
CA VAL A 17 24.22 -6.92 -23.87
C VAL A 17 23.69 -7.16 -22.47
N ARG A 18 23.95 -8.36 -21.94
CA ARG A 18 23.89 -8.59 -20.49
C ARG A 18 25.23 -8.18 -19.90
N ASP A 19 25.45 -6.87 -19.87
CA ASP A 19 26.55 -6.28 -19.15
C ASP A 19 26.39 -6.57 -17.65
N ASN A 20 27.29 -7.44 -17.16
CA ASN A 20 27.86 -7.48 -15.81
C ASN A 20 27.24 -6.51 -14.80
N ARG A 21 26.18 -6.95 -14.12
CA ARG A 21 25.57 -6.21 -13.01
C ARG A 21 26.23 -6.49 -11.65
N ASP A 22 27.35 -7.22 -11.64
CA ASP A 22 28.07 -7.61 -10.42
C ASP A 22 29.29 -6.75 -10.08
N SER A 23 29.58 -5.68 -10.85
CA SER A 23 30.71 -4.77 -10.56
C SER A 23 30.32 -3.50 -9.80
N ARG A 24 29.12 -3.41 -9.20
CA ARG A 24 28.83 -2.29 -8.28
C ARG A 24 29.47 -2.56 -6.93
N CYS A 25 30.70 -2.06 -6.80
CA CYS A 25 31.38 -1.79 -5.55
C CYS A 25 30.37 -1.27 -4.52
N GLU A 26 30.33 -1.95 -3.38
CA GLU A 26 29.50 -1.64 -2.22
C GLU A 26 29.72 -0.20 -1.76
N ARG A 27 28.88 0.71 -2.23
CA ARG A 27 28.41 1.81 -1.38
C ARG A 27 26.95 1.55 -1.10
N ALA A 28 26.72 0.63 -0.17
CA ALA A 28 25.52 0.67 0.63
C ALA A 28 25.49 2.06 1.30
N THR A 29 24.88 3.03 0.63
CA THR A 29 24.33 4.18 1.31
C THR A 29 23.26 3.57 2.19
N SER A 30 23.64 3.24 3.41
CA SER A 30 22.73 2.76 4.44
C SER A 30 21.74 3.88 4.61
N ALA A 31 20.61 3.81 3.89
CA ALA A 31 19.49 4.69 4.14
C ALA A 31 19.19 4.55 5.64
N PRO A 32 19.02 5.65 6.38
CA PRO A 32 18.70 5.56 7.80
C PRO A 32 17.45 4.68 7.90
N ARG A 33 17.58 3.53 8.58
CA ARG A 33 16.42 2.74 8.94
C ARG A 33 15.48 3.70 9.68
N PRO A 34 14.19 3.77 9.31
CA PRO A 34 13.26 4.57 10.10
C PRO A 34 13.36 4.12 11.55
N SER A 35 13.49 5.07 12.48
CA SER A 35 13.52 4.76 13.91
C SER A 35 12.35 3.84 14.23
N PRO A 36 12.61 2.59 14.69
CA PRO A 36 11.54 1.65 14.97
C PRO A 36 10.63 2.24 16.03
N VAL A 37 9.32 2.21 15.80
CA VAL A 37 8.36 2.46 16.87
C VAL A 37 8.58 1.38 17.94
N PRO A 38 8.57 1.70 19.25
CA PRO A 38 8.67 0.69 20.29
C PRO A 38 7.66 -0.44 20.04
N ARG A 39 8.13 -1.70 20.04
CA ARG A 39 7.31 -2.87 19.64
C ARG A 39 5.98 -2.97 20.38
N VAL A 40 5.98 -2.61 21.67
CA VAL A 40 4.79 -2.61 22.52
C VAL A 40 3.71 -1.67 21.98
N VAL A 41 4.10 -0.47 21.53
CA VAL A 41 3.19 0.53 20.96
C VAL A 41 2.65 0.03 19.62
N ALA A 42 3.52 -0.52 18.76
CA ALA A 42 3.11 -1.05 17.46
C ALA A 42 2.14 -2.25 17.57
N ASP A 43 2.38 -3.18 18.50
CA ASP A 43 1.49 -4.32 18.70
C ASP A 43 0.15 -3.89 19.34
N SER A 44 0.13 -2.84 20.18
CA SER A 44 -1.13 -2.25 20.68
C SER A 44 -1.95 -1.65 19.54
N LEU A 45 -1.33 -0.81 18.71
CA LEU A 45 -1.99 -0.17 17.57
C LEU A 45 -2.56 -1.20 16.58
N TYR A 46 -1.81 -2.25 16.26
CA TYR A 46 -2.30 -3.34 15.43
C TYR A 46 -3.53 -4.04 16.04
N ARG A 47 -3.53 -4.30 17.36
CA ARG A 47 -4.67 -4.90 18.05
C ARG A 47 -5.88 -3.97 18.08
N GLU A 48 -5.66 -2.66 18.19
CA GLU A 48 -6.72 -1.66 18.10
C GLU A 48 -7.38 -1.67 16.71
N TRP A 49 -6.60 -1.75 15.63
CA TRP A 49 -7.15 -1.89 14.27
C TRP A 49 -7.95 -3.17 14.10
N VAL A 50 -7.43 -4.31 14.57
CA VAL A 50 -8.16 -5.60 14.53
C VAL A 50 -9.48 -5.49 15.30
N LYS A 51 -9.45 -4.92 16.51
CA LYS A 51 -10.64 -4.76 17.34
C LYS A 51 -11.66 -3.86 16.67
N ALA A 52 -11.24 -2.72 16.13
CA ALA A 52 -12.12 -1.77 15.46
C ALA A 52 -12.79 -2.40 14.24
N LEU A 53 -12.02 -3.04 13.35
CA LEU A 53 -12.55 -3.64 12.13
C LEU A 53 -13.51 -4.82 12.40
N ASN A 54 -13.25 -5.61 13.45
CA ASN A 54 -14.14 -6.70 13.87
C ASN A 54 -15.45 -6.21 14.51
N ALA A 55 -15.50 -4.96 14.98
CA ALA A 55 -16.71 -4.39 15.59
C ALA A 55 -17.69 -3.81 14.54
N ILE A 56 -17.27 -3.72 13.29
CA ILE A 56 -18.05 -3.11 12.22
C ILE A 56 -18.94 -4.15 11.54
N ASP A 57 -20.23 -3.85 11.41
CA ASP A 57 -21.12 -4.57 10.51
C ASP A 57 -20.97 -4.01 9.08
N PRO A 58 -20.48 -4.81 8.11
CA PRO A 58 -20.34 -4.36 6.72
C PRO A 58 -21.69 -4.16 6.01
N CYS A 59 -22.80 -4.59 6.58
CA CYS A 59 -24.14 -4.42 6.01
C CYS A 59 -24.87 -3.18 6.54
N ASP A 60 -24.37 -2.56 7.60
CA ASP A 60 -24.96 -1.40 8.27
C ASP A 60 -24.02 -0.18 8.18
N PRO A 61 -24.06 0.58 7.05
CA PRO A 61 -23.21 1.74 6.87
C PRO A 61 -23.67 2.93 7.74
N ASN A 62 -22.71 3.75 8.18
CA ASN A 62 -23.04 5.03 8.82
C ASN A 62 -23.89 5.92 7.91
N ASP A 63 -24.72 6.77 8.53
CA ASP A 63 -25.61 7.70 7.82
C ASP A 63 -24.85 8.53 6.76
N GLY A 64 -25.32 8.44 5.51
CA GLY A 64 -24.75 9.17 4.38
C GLY A 64 -23.62 8.44 3.64
N PHE A 65 -23.25 7.21 4.03
CA PHE A 65 -22.31 6.38 3.28
C PHE A 65 -23.02 5.43 2.30
N PRO A 66 -22.59 5.38 1.02
CA PRO A 66 -23.05 4.34 0.11
C PRO A 66 -22.66 2.95 0.62
N GLN A 67 -23.63 2.03 0.69
CA GLN A 67 -23.42 0.67 1.22
C GLN A 67 -22.30 -0.09 0.46
N GLU A 68 -22.22 0.09 -0.85
CA GLU A 68 -21.16 -0.53 -1.66
C GLU A 68 -19.77 -0.01 -1.27
N HIS A 69 -19.64 1.30 -1.08
CA HIS A 69 -18.37 1.92 -0.69
C HIS A 69 -17.96 1.47 0.71
N TRP A 70 -18.90 1.42 1.65
CA TRP A 70 -18.67 0.91 3.02
C TRP A 70 -18.13 -0.53 3.02
N ARG A 71 -18.80 -1.44 2.28
CA ARG A 71 -18.36 -2.83 2.13
C ARG A 71 -16.99 -2.94 1.49
N ARG A 72 -16.69 -2.08 0.51
CA ARG A 72 -15.40 -2.05 -0.17
C ARG A 72 -14.29 -1.62 0.78
N LEU A 73 -14.50 -0.57 1.58
CA LEU A 73 -13.55 -0.10 2.60
C LEU A 73 -13.29 -1.20 3.64
N HIS A 74 -14.35 -1.85 4.14
CA HIS A 74 -14.24 -2.96 5.10
C HIS A 74 -13.41 -4.11 4.54
N THR A 75 -13.80 -4.63 3.37
CA THR A 75 -13.11 -5.75 2.69
C THR A 75 -11.67 -5.39 2.31
N ALA A 76 -11.42 -4.14 1.94
CA ALA A 76 -10.07 -3.66 1.62
C ALA A 76 -9.19 -3.59 2.88
N SER A 77 -9.76 -3.07 3.97
CA SER A 77 -9.11 -2.93 5.27
C SER A 77 -8.69 -4.28 5.86
N PHE A 78 -9.58 -5.29 5.85
CA PHE A 78 -9.27 -6.62 6.38
C PHE A 78 -8.11 -7.29 5.63
N TRP A 79 -8.19 -7.36 4.31
CA TRP A 79 -7.10 -7.92 3.50
C TRP A 79 -5.78 -7.19 3.73
N TRP A 80 -5.79 -5.86 3.85
CA TRP A 80 -4.57 -5.10 4.12
C TRP A 80 -4.03 -5.40 5.52
N LEU A 81 -4.91 -5.50 6.51
CA LEU A 81 -4.55 -5.80 7.89
C LEU A 81 -3.89 -7.17 8.01
N GLU A 82 -4.43 -8.18 7.33
CA GLU A 82 -3.89 -9.55 7.29
C GLU A 82 -2.52 -9.60 6.63
N GLY A 83 -2.33 -8.88 5.51
CA GLY A 83 -1.07 -8.91 4.75
C GLY A 83 0.03 -8.01 5.32
N TYR A 84 -0.32 -6.83 5.83
CA TYR A 84 0.64 -5.75 6.09
C TYR A 84 0.50 -5.09 7.46
N GLY A 85 -0.65 -5.23 8.13
CA GLY A 85 -1.01 -4.42 9.30
C GLY A 85 0.04 -4.43 10.42
N ARG A 86 0.52 -5.61 10.80
CA ARG A 86 1.51 -5.74 11.88
C ARG A 86 2.83 -5.04 11.54
N GLN A 87 3.33 -5.20 10.33
CA GLN A 87 4.59 -4.59 9.92
C GLN A 87 4.44 -3.09 9.72
N ALA A 88 3.32 -2.64 9.14
CA ALA A 88 3.01 -1.22 8.97
C ALA A 88 2.98 -0.48 10.32
N ALA A 89 2.36 -1.05 11.35
CA ALA A 89 2.38 -0.46 12.69
C ALA A 89 3.81 -0.31 13.25
N ARG A 90 4.70 -1.28 12.98
CA ARG A 90 6.12 -1.21 13.38
C ARG A 90 6.91 -0.18 12.60
N ASP A 91 6.56 0.00 11.33
CA ASP A 91 7.17 0.98 10.43
C ASP A 91 6.65 2.41 10.69
N GLY A 92 5.69 2.57 11.61
CA GLY A 92 5.19 3.87 12.06
C GLY A 92 4.02 4.44 11.25
N TRP A 93 3.27 3.58 10.58
CA TRP A 93 1.98 3.96 10.02
C TRP A 93 0.96 4.17 11.13
N VAL A 94 0.17 5.25 11.03
CA VAL A 94 -0.91 5.53 11.98
C VAL A 94 -2.29 5.25 11.38
N THR A 95 -3.33 5.25 12.21
CA THR A 95 -4.71 4.95 11.78
C THR A 95 -5.17 5.87 10.65
N GLY A 96 -4.93 7.18 10.75
CA GLY A 96 -5.31 8.15 9.70
C GLY A 96 -4.60 7.92 8.37
N ASP A 97 -3.34 7.49 8.40
CA ASP A 97 -2.58 7.20 7.17
C ASP A 97 -3.21 6.06 6.36
N VAL A 98 -3.74 5.06 7.05
CA VAL A 98 -4.22 3.83 6.42
C VAL A 98 -5.72 3.92 6.16
N PHE A 99 -6.47 4.23 7.20
CA PHE A 99 -7.93 4.12 7.25
C PHE A 99 -8.63 5.48 7.24
N GLY A 100 -7.87 6.57 7.17
CA GLY A 100 -8.42 7.92 7.20
C GLY A 100 -9.39 8.17 6.04
N LEU A 101 -10.48 8.88 6.29
CA LEU A 101 -11.33 9.43 5.24
C LEU A 101 -11.38 10.95 5.30
N ARG A 102 -11.42 11.53 4.10
CA ARG A 102 -11.72 12.94 3.94
C ARG A 102 -13.17 13.08 3.48
N LYS A 103 -14.02 13.63 4.35
CA LYS A 103 -15.45 13.81 4.08
C LYS A 103 -15.69 14.53 2.74
N GLY A 104 -16.52 13.94 1.88
CA GLY A 104 -16.86 14.49 0.56
C GLY A 104 -15.73 14.43 -0.48
N CYS A 105 -14.63 13.73 -0.21
CA CYS A 105 -13.50 13.61 -1.13
C CYS A 105 -13.06 12.14 -1.22
N GLU A 106 -13.77 11.36 -2.04
CA GLU A 106 -13.38 9.98 -2.34
C GLU A 106 -11.97 9.91 -2.93
N ARG A 107 -11.26 8.83 -2.60
CA ARG A 107 -9.90 8.53 -3.11
C ARG A 107 -8.88 9.63 -2.79
N ARG A 108 -9.10 10.37 -1.71
CA ARG A 108 -8.22 11.43 -1.18
C ARG A 108 -8.01 11.33 0.33
N GLY A 109 -8.42 10.22 0.94
CA GLY A 109 -8.14 9.88 2.32
C GLY A 109 -6.82 9.14 2.48
N GLY A 110 -6.82 8.18 3.40
CA GLY A 110 -5.71 7.27 3.65
C GLY A 110 -5.51 6.24 2.54
N LEU A 111 -4.55 5.35 2.77
CA LEU A 111 -4.12 4.33 1.80
C LEU A 111 -5.29 3.51 1.25
N ILE A 112 -6.20 3.03 2.11
CA ILE A 112 -7.29 2.14 1.72
C ILE A 112 -8.27 2.82 0.74
N ASP A 113 -8.63 4.08 1.03
CA ASP A 113 -9.50 4.88 0.18
C ASP A 113 -8.85 5.17 -1.18
N GLN A 114 -7.55 5.51 -1.20
CA GLN A 114 -6.83 5.76 -2.45
C GLN A 114 -6.62 4.51 -3.32
N MET A 115 -6.43 3.35 -2.69
CA MET A 115 -6.27 2.08 -3.40
C MET A 115 -7.56 1.62 -4.09
N ASP A 116 -8.72 2.03 -3.58
CA ASP A 116 -10.05 1.74 -4.15
C ASP A 116 -10.23 0.25 -4.51
N GLY A 117 -9.84 -0.63 -3.59
CA GLY A 117 -9.93 -2.09 -3.76
C GLY A 117 -8.79 -2.75 -4.56
N CYS A 118 -7.82 -1.99 -5.05
CA CYS A 118 -6.63 -2.54 -5.70
C CYS A 118 -5.88 -3.51 -4.76
N ARG A 119 -5.45 -4.67 -5.27
CA ARG A 119 -4.69 -5.67 -4.50
C ARG A 119 -3.21 -5.76 -4.86
N ALA A 120 -2.76 -5.00 -5.87
CA ALA A 120 -1.38 -4.98 -6.32
C ALA A 120 -0.53 -4.01 -5.49
N LEU A 121 -0.42 -4.26 -4.18
CA LEU A 121 0.28 -3.40 -3.21
C LEU A 121 1.66 -3.95 -2.84
N VAL A 122 2.63 -3.06 -2.74
CA VAL A 122 3.93 -3.30 -2.11
C VAL A 122 4.14 -2.27 -1.02
N MET A 123 4.49 -2.74 0.17
CA MET A 123 4.86 -1.90 1.31
C MET A 123 6.37 -1.98 1.53
N GLU A 124 7.02 -0.83 1.66
CA GLU A 124 8.45 -0.70 1.96
C GLU A 124 8.63 0.38 3.02
N GLY A 125 8.76 -0.04 4.28
CA GLY A 125 8.84 0.85 5.43
C GLY A 125 7.64 1.80 5.47
N ARG A 126 7.92 3.11 5.38
CA ARG A 126 6.92 4.19 5.41
C ARG A 126 6.33 4.54 4.04
N ARG A 127 6.45 3.66 3.05
CA ARG A 127 5.92 3.88 1.70
C ARG A 127 5.10 2.70 1.21
N ALA A 128 3.95 3.02 0.64
CA ALA A 128 3.10 2.12 -0.13
C ALA A 128 3.26 2.45 -1.61
N ARG A 129 3.32 1.43 -2.45
CA ARG A 129 3.27 1.56 -3.91
C ARG A 129 2.29 0.55 -4.48
N TRP A 130 1.45 0.97 -5.41
CA TRP A 130 0.54 0.05 -6.09
C TRP A 130 0.37 0.42 -7.56
N ARG A 131 -0.23 -0.48 -8.33
CA ARG A 131 -0.59 -0.22 -9.72
C ARG A 131 -2.08 -0.40 -9.94
N SER A 132 -2.72 0.57 -10.59
CA SER A 132 -4.11 0.49 -11.01
C SER A 132 -4.20 0.89 -12.48
N TYR A 133 -4.82 0.05 -13.31
CA TYR A 133 -4.92 0.24 -14.77
C TYR A 133 -3.57 0.60 -15.44
N GLY A 134 -2.50 -0.07 -15.04
CA GLY A 134 -1.13 0.16 -15.55
C GLY A 134 -0.41 1.38 -14.97
N VAL A 135 -1.12 2.29 -14.30
CA VAL A 135 -0.56 3.49 -13.68
C VAL A 135 0.00 3.16 -12.30
N ALA A 136 1.22 3.60 -12.03
CA ALA A 136 1.87 3.43 -10.74
C ALA A 136 1.52 4.58 -9.79
N PHE A 137 1.16 4.24 -8.56
CA PHE A 137 0.83 5.16 -7.48
C PHE A 137 1.76 4.93 -6.29
N SER A 138 1.92 5.96 -5.47
CA SER A 138 2.67 5.87 -4.22
C SER A 138 2.04 6.72 -3.13
N TYR A 139 2.10 6.23 -1.90
CA TYR A 139 1.61 6.91 -0.71
C TYR A 139 2.61 6.75 0.43
N ALA A 140 2.77 7.78 1.26
CA ALA A 140 3.73 7.79 2.35
C ALA A 140 3.03 7.93 3.70
N ALA A 141 3.52 7.19 4.71
CA ALA A 141 3.06 7.34 6.08
C ALA A 141 3.37 8.74 6.61
N GLY A 142 2.40 9.37 7.27
CA GLY A 142 2.41 10.76 7.72
C GLY A 142 1.85 11.74 6.68
N ALA A 143 1.31 11.28 5.55
CA ALA A 143 0.67 12.18 4.58
C ALA A 143 -0.63 12.77 5.15
N TYR A 144 -1.40 11.97 5.90
CA TYR A 144 -2.68 12.39 6.47
C TYR A 144 -2.91 11.76 7.86
N PRO A 145 -2.05 12.05 8.86
CA PRO A 145 -2.08 11.36 10.15
C PRO A 145 -3.34 11.68 10.96
N ASP A 146 -3.93 12.86 10.76
CA ASP A 146 -5.05 13.39 11.55
C ASP A 146 -6.43 13.07 10.95
N LEU A 147 -6.49 12.30 9.85
CA LEU A 147 -7.78 11.93 9.28
C LEU A 147 -8.50 10.94 10.20
N PRO A 148 -9.80 11.15 10.44
CA PRO A 148 -10.61 10.19 11.17
C PRO A 148 -10.71 8.90 10.38
N ALA A 149 -10.65 7.77 11.08
CA ALA A 149 -10.85 6.47 10.46
C ALA A 149 -12.26 6.40 9.83
N TRP A 150 -12.39 5.65 8.74
CA TRP A 150 -13.65 5.56 8.00
C TRP A 150 -14.84 5.01 8.81
N TRP A 151 -14.58 4.30 9.91
CA TRP A 151 -15.62 3.81 10.82
C TRP A 151 -15.96 4.81 11.95
N SER A 152 -15.36 5.99 11.94
CA SER A 152 -15.57 7.05 12.94
C SER A 152 -16.18 8.32 12.33
N VAL A 153 -16.53 8.31 11.04
CA VAL A 153 -17.09 9.45 10.29
C VAL A 153 -18.58 9.38 10.12
#